data_AF-A0A3E0PW91-F1
#
_entry.id   AF-A0A3E0PW91-F1
#
_cell.length_a   1.000
_cell.length_b   1.000
_cell.length_c   1.000
_cell.angle_alpha   90.00
_cell.angle_beta   90.00
_cell.angle_gamma   90.00
#
_symmetry.space_group_name_H-M   'P 1'
#
loop_
_entity.id
_entity.type
_entity.pdbx_description
1 polymer ?
#
loop_
_entity_poly.entity_id
_entity_poly.type
_entity_poly.pdbx_seq_one_letter_code
_entity_poly.pdbx_strand_id
1 'polypeptide(L)' 'MAARQAKTRAWWDTAAARYDLFVSDLVIEERSAGDPSAAQERLDVIDTVPLLETPDDETRSEVENLSSPPGGR' A
#
# COMPACT_ATOMS: atom_id res chain seq x y z
N MET A 1 -15.85 -14.32 10.90
CA MET A 1 -14.85 -13.32 10.44
C MET A 1 -13.41 -13.63 10.86
N ALA A 2 -13.14 -14.37 11.95
CA ALA A 2 -11.78 -14.68 12.43
C ALA A 2 -10.89 -15.49 11.46
N ALA A 3 -11.46 -16.44 10.71
CA ALA A 3 -10.67 -17.30 9.81
C ALA A 3 -9.98 -16.52 8.66
N ARG A 4 -10.55 -15.40 8.21
CA ARG A 4 -9.94 -14.55 7.17
C ARG A 4 -8.73 -13.80 7.74
N GLN A 5 -8.88 -13.21 8.92
CA GLN A 5 -7.80 -12.51 9.61
C GLN A 5 -6.63 -13.45 9.94
N ALA A 6 -6.93 -14.68 10.39
CA ALA A 6 -5.92 -15.69 10.66
C ALA A 6 -5.12 -16.07 9.41
N LYS A 7 -5.80 -16.23 8.27
CA LYS A 7 -5.14 -16.49 6.97
C LYS A 7 -4.25 -15.33 6.53
N THR A 8 -4.72 -14.10 6.68
CA THR A 8 -3.92 -12.91 6.35
C THR A 8 -2.66 -12.82 7.21
N ARG A 9 -2.77 -13.05 8.53
CA ARG A 9 -1.61 -13.04 9.44
C ARG A 9 -0.59 -14.13 9.09
N ALA A 10 -1.04 -15.38 8.92
CA ALA A 10 -0.17 -16.49 8.55
C ALA A 10 0.55 -16.28 7.20
N TRP A 11 -0.06 -15.53 6.28
CA TRP A 11 0.61 -15.15 5.05
C TRP A 11 1.75 -14.16 5.33
N TRP A 12 1.48 -13.08 6.07
CA TRP A 12 2.47 -12.05 6.40
C TRP A 12 3.70 -12.63 7.12
N ASP A 13 3.50 -13.58 8.03
CA ASP A 13 4.59 -14.27 8.76
C ASP A 13 5.60 -14.97 7.82
N THR A 14 5.19 -15.29 6.60
CA THR A 14 6.01 -16.03 5.63
C THR A 14 6.30 -15.26 4.34
N ALA A 15 5.70 -14.08 4.17
CA ALA A 15 5.76 -13.33 2.92
C ALA A 15 7.16 -12.75 2.67
N ALA A 16 7.80 -12.17 3.69
CA ALA A 16 9.13 -11.56 3.59
C ALA A 16 10.23 -12.57 3.20
N ALA A 17 10.02 -13.87 3.49
CA ALA A 17 10.97 -14.92 3.09
C ALA A 17 10.75 -15.42 1.65
N ARG A 18 9.64 -15.05 1.01
CA ARG A 18 9.24 -15.55 -0.32
C ARG A 18 9.19 -14.45 -1.38
N TYR A 19 9.02 -13.20 -0.96
CA TYR A 19 8.79 -12.05 -1.83
C TYR A 19 9.53 -10.83 -1.28
N ASP A 20 9.94 -9.95 -2.20
CA ASP A 20 10.32 -8.58 -1.85
C ASP A 20 9.05 -7.77 -1.63
N LEU A 21 8.88 -7.28 -0.41
CA LEU A 21 7.69 -6.55 0.00
C LEU A 21 7.93 -5.06 -0.11
N PHE A 22 6.92 -4.33 -0.61
CA PHE A 22 6.93 -2.88 -0.71
C PHE A 22 5.58 -2.29 -0.30
N VAL A 23 5.60 -1.07 0.22
CA VAL A 23 4.40 -0.29 0.53
C VAL A 23 4.41 1.03 -0.26
N SER A 24 3.25 1.50 -0.69
CA SER A 24 3.14 2.80 -1.40
C SER A 24 2.77 3.92 -0.43
N ASP A 25 3.24 5.14 -0.71
CA ASP A 25 2.86 6.35 0.02
C ASP A 25 1.35 6.53 0.15
N LEU A 26 0.60 6.17 -0.90
CA LEU A 26 -0.87 6.26 -0.89
C LEU A 26 -1.48 5.37 0.21
N VAL A 27 -0.89 4.20 0.48
CA VAL A 27 -1.35 3.31 1.55
C VAL A 27 -1.01 3.91 2.91
N ILE A 28 0.12 4.61 3.05
CA ILE A 28 0.47 5.30 4.30
C ILE A 28 -0.54 6.44 4.55
N GLU A 29 -0.82 7.25 3.54
CA GLU A 29 -1.80 8.34 3.61
C GLU A 29 -3.21 7.83 3.93
N GLU A 30 -3.69 6.80 3.23
CA GLU A 30 -5.03 6.24 3.47
C GLU A 30 -5.17 5.64 4.88
N ARG A 31 -4.11 5.01 5.41
CA ARG A 31 -4.16 4.33 6.71
C ARG A 31 -4.04 5.26 7.91
N SER A 32 -3.61 6.50 7.67
CA SER A 32 -3.55 7.57 8.67
C SER A 32 -4.93 8.12 9.05
N ALA A 33 -5.97 7.86 8.24
CA ALA A 33 -7.34 8.26 8.53
C ALA A 33 -8.02 7.26 9.49
N GLY A 34 -8.67 7.78 10.54
CA GLY A 34 -9.47 6.99 11.50
C GLY A 34 -8.95 7.04 12.93
N ASP A 35 -9.10 5.94 13.67
CA ASP A 35 -8.64 5.85 15.07
C ASP A 35 -7.10 5.93 15.14
N PRO A 36 -6.53 6.92 15.84
CA PRO A 36 -5.08 7.15 15.88
C PRO A 36 -4.29 5.98 16.46
N SER A 37 -4.83 5.27 17.47
CA SER A 37 -4.15 4.12 18.09
C SER A 37 -4.06 2.97 17.10
N ALA A 38 -5.17 2.64 16.45
CA ALA A 38 -5.20 1.59 15.45
C ALA A 38 -4.41 1.97 14.18
N ALA A 39 -4.33 3.27 13.84
CA ALA A 39 -3.50 3.76 12.75
C ALA A 39 -2.02 3.56 13.07
N GLN A 40 -1.58 3.93 14.27
CA GLN A 40 -0.21 3.74 14.71
C GLN A 40 0.20 2.26 14.69
N GLU A 41 -0.64 1.37 15.23
CA GLU A 41 -0.38 -0.08 15.18
C GLU A 41 -0.21 -0.60 13.74
N ARG A 42 -0.94 -0.05 12.77
CA ARG A 42 -0.79 -0.42 11.34
C ARG A 42 0.49 0.15 10.75
N LEU A 43 0.85 1.38 11.10
CA LEU A 43 2.08 2.05 10.64
C LEU A 43 3.32 1.33 11.17
N ASP A 44 3.35 0.95 12.43
CA ASP A 44 4.48 0.24 13.04
C ASP A 44 4.78 -1.10 12.36
N VAL A 45 3.74 -1.79 11.87
CA VAL A 45 3.89 -3.07 11.14
C VAL A 45 4.50 -2.86 9.75
N ILE A 46 4.12 -1.78 9.06
CA ILE A 46 4.61 -1.48 7.70
C ILE A 46 5.92 -0.70 7.68
N ASP A 47 6.36 -0.12 8.80
CA ASP A 47 7.62 0.65 8.91
C ASP A 47 8.86 -0.20 8.54
N THR A 48 8.77 -1.52 8.74
CA THR A 48 9.83 -2.46 8.34
C THR A 48 9.81 -2.83 6.84
N VAL A 49 8.78 -2.40 6.10
CA VAL A 49 8.60 -2.70 4.68
C VAL A 49 9.09 -1.51 3.85
N PRO A 50 10.03 -1.71 2.90
CA PRO A 50 10.51 -0.64 2.04
C PRO A 50 9.39 0.10 1.32
N LEU A 51 9.54 1.42 1.19
CA LEU A 51 8.65 2.22 0.38
C LEU A 51 8.92 1.92 -1.11
N LEU A 52 7.85 1.73 -1.88
CA LEU A 52 7.93 1.59 -3.32
C LEU A 52 8.43 2.92 -3.89
N GLU A 53 9.53 2.88 -4.65
CA GLU A 53 10.01 4.06 -5.37
C GLU A 53 8.90 4.53 -6.31
N THR A 54 8.35 5.70 -6.02
CA THR A 54 7.41 6.34 -6.93
C THR A 54 8.18 6.72 -8.19
N PRO A 55 7.68 6.38 -9.40
CA PRO A 55 8.28 6.86 -10.64
C PRO A 55 8.42 8.40 -10.59
N ASP A 56 9.49 8.94 -11.15
CA ASP A 56 9.68 10.38 -11.24
C ASP A 56 8.45 11.07 -11.86
N ASP A 57 8.25 12.35 -11.56
CA ASP A 57 7.05 13.13 -11.91
C ASP A 57 6.66 13.03 -13.41
N GLU A 58 7.68 12.89 -14.28
CA GLU A 58 7.52 12.67 -15.72
C GLU A 58 6.78 11.34 -16.03
N THR A 59 7.10 10.27 -15.31
CA THR A 59 6.47 8.96 -15.48
C THR A 59 5.09 8.91 -14.82
N ARG A 60 4.88 9.68 -13.74
CA ARG A 60 3.57 9.82 -13.07
C ARG A 60 2.54 10.53 -13.96
N SER A 61 2.95 11.56 -14.69
CA SER A 61 2.07 12.27 -15.65
C SER A 61 1.54 11.35 -16.75
N GLU A 62 2.35 10.38 -17.20
CA GLU A 62 1.98 9.49 -18.31
C GLU A 62 0.95 8.43 -17.91
N VAL A 63 1.02 7.90 -16.67
CA VAL A 63 0.00 6.98 -16.14
C VAL A 63 -1.33 7.68 -15.85
N GLU A 64 -1.31 8.94 -15.42
CA GLU A 64 -2.51 9.75 -15.20
C GLU A 64 -3.25 10.02 -16.53
N ASN A 65 -2.51 10.36 -17.59
CA ASN A 65 -3.05 10.58 -18.93
C ASN A 65 -3.67 9.32 -19.54
N LEU A 66 -3.15 8.13 -19.20
CA LEU A 66 -3.69 6.85 -19.67
C LEU A 66 -4.93 6.40 -18.87
N SER A 67 -5.09 6.87 -17.63
CA SER A 67 -6.22 6.53 -16.76
C SER A 67 -7.47 7.39 -16.98
N SER A 68 -7.38 8.49 -17.74
CA SER A 68 -8.55 9.25 -18.20
C SER A 68 -9.01 8.74 -19.58
N PRO A 69 -10.26 8.29 -19.76
CA PRO A 69 -10.76 8.03 -21.10
C PRO A 69 -10.77 9.36 -21.88
N PRO A 70 -10.41 9.37 -23.17
CA PRO A 70 -10.49 10.59 -23.97
C PRO A 70 -11.94 11.08 -23.92
N GLY A 71 -12.13 12.30 -23.39
CA GLY A 71 -13.44 12.92 -23.25
C GLY A 71 -14.19 12.85 -24.58
N GLY A 72 -15.22 12.01 -24.61
CA GLY A 72 -16.15 11.91 -25.71
C GLY A 72 -16.85 13.25 -25.90
N ARG A 73 -16.66 13.82 -27.09
CA ARG A 73 -17.47 14.95 -27.57
C ARG A 73 -18.89 14.51 -27.89
#